data_AF-A0A0C2X1M5-F1
#
_entry.id   AF-A0A0C2X1M5-F1
#
_cell.length_a   1.000
_cell.length_b   1.000
_cell.length_c   1.000
_cell.angle_alpha   90.00
_cell.angle_beta   90.00
_cell.angle_gamma   90.00
#
_symmetry.space_group_name_H-M   'P 1'
#
loop_
_entity.id
_entity.type
_entity.pdbx_description
1 polymer ?
#
loop_
_entity_poly.entity_id
_entity_poly.type
_entity_poly.pdbx_seq_one_letter_code
_entity_poly.pdbx_strand_id
1 'polypeptide(L)'
;MVGIQYNPRHYPNPEVFRPSRWYDSTTDDSFLAFSIGPRSCIGKKFALAEGVCFLAHLLRDFEVSPLLEKNESIEGWKERVLSKVDVKLTLGLSNAPLLFKR
;
A
#
# COMPACT_ATOMS: atom_id res chain seq x y z
N MET A 1 9.51 -3.35 10.31
CA MET A 1 8.96 -3.57 8.95
C MET A 1 9.16 -2.32 8.08
N VAL A 2 8.61 -1.16 8.47
CA VAL A 2 8.77 0.12 7.74
C VAL A 2 10.24 0.45 7.43
N GLY A 3 11.14 0.43 8.42
CA GLY A 3 12.54 0.81 8.19
C GLY A 3 13.30 -0.01 7.13
N ILE A 4 13.04 -1.31 6.99
CA ILE A 4 13.69 -2.15 5.96
C ILE A 4 13.06 -1.89 4.58
N GLN A 5 11.74 -1.77 4.51
CA GLN A 5 11.02 -1.54 3.25
C GLN A 5 11.29 -0.16 2.65
N TYR A 6 11.75 0.81 3.47
CA TYR A 6 12.18 2.13 3.01
C TYR A 6 13.71 2.30 2.95
N ASN A 7 14.48 1.21 3.09
CA ASN A 7 15.94 1.31 3.06
C ASN A 7 16.45 1.39 1.60
N PRO A 8 17.13 2.47 1.20
CA PRO A 8 17.61 2.66 -0.17
C PRO A 8 18.69 1.64 -0.59
N ARG A 9 19.33 0.95 0.36
CA ARG A 9 20.29 -0.13 0.08
C ARG A 9 19.62 -1.36 -0.56
N HIS A 10 18.35 -1.60 -0.24
CA HIS A 10 17.56 -2.70 -0.78
C HIS A 10 16.58 -2.22 -1.85
N TYR A 11 16.00 -1.03 -1.65
CA TYR A 11 14.95 -0.49 -2.51
C TYR A 11 15.38 0.85 -3.12
N PRO A 12 15.91 0.89 -4.35
CA PRO A 12 16.17 2.14 -5.05
C PRO A 12 14.88 2.97 -5.16
N ASN A 13 14.95 4.25 -4.79
CA ASN A 13 13.83 5.18 -4.69
C ASN A 13 12.65 4.57 -3.88
N PRO A 14 12.82 4.33 -2.57
CA PRO A 14 11.87 3.56 -1.78
C PRO A 14 10.52 4.26 -1.59
N GLU A 15 10.49 5.59 -1.66
CA GLU A 15 9.27 6.40 -1.51
C GLU A 15 8.40 6.42 -2.78
N VAL A 16 8.94 5.96 -3.90
CA VAL A 16 8.22 5.96 -5.19
C VAL A 16 7.40 4.69 -5.32
N PHE A 17 6.08 4.85 -5.50
CA PHE A 17 5.18 3.76 -5.85
C PHE A 17 5.50 3.23 -7.27
N ARG A 18 6.26 2.13 -7.32
CA ARG A 18 6.75 1.51 -8.55
C ARG A 18 6.52 -0.01 -8.53
N PRO A 19 5.33 -0.51 -8.91
CA PRO A 19 5.03 -1.94 -8.91
C PRO A 19 5.97 -2.78 -9.78
N SER A 20 6.49 -2.20 -10.87
CA SER A 20 7.42 -2.87 -11.79
C SER A 20 8.75 -3.28 -11.16
N ARG A 21 9.09 -2.81 -9.96
CA ARG A 21 10.32 -3.23 -9.26
C ARG A 21 10.36 -4.73 -8.92
N TRP A 22 9.21 -5.40 -8.97
CA TRP A 22 9.05 -6.80 -8.62
C TRP A 22 9.03 -7.75 -9.82
N TYR A 23 9.19 -7.24 -11.06
CA TYR A 23 9.12 -8.09 -12.26
C TYR A 23 10.33 -9.02 -12.39
N ASP A 24 11.52 -8.54 -12.05
CA ASP A 24 12.78 -9.29 -12.16
C ASP A 24 13.32 -9.79 -10.81
N SER A 25 12.60 -9.53 -9.71
CA SER A 25 13.10 -9.85 -8.37
C SER A 25 12.97 -11.34 -8.08
N THR A 26 14.10 -12.06 -8.13
CA THR A 26 14.27 -13.37 -7.49
C THR A 26 14.23 -13.16 -5.98
N THR A 27 13.16 -13.64 -5.31
CA THR A 27 13.03 -13.78 -3.84
C THR A 27 13.94 -12.87 -3.01
N ASP A 28 13.58 -11.58 -2.92
CA ASP A 28 14.28 -10.66 -2.04
C ASP A 28 13.79 -10.87 -0.60
N ASP A 29 14.61 -11.53 0.22
CA ASP A 29 14.35 -11.78 1.64
C ASP A 29 14.20 -10.49 2.46
N SER A 30 14.48 -9.32 1.87
CA SER A 30 14.22 -8.02 2.49
C SER A 30 12.72 -7.65 2.52
N PHE A 31 11.85 -8.35 1.78
CA PHE A 31 10.40 -8.10 1.81
C PHE A 31 9.72 -8.79 3.00
N LEU A 32 9.56 -8.05 4.09
CA LEU A 32 9.12 -8.60 5.38
C LEU A 32 7.64 -8.35 5.72
N ALA A 33 6.77 -8.08 4.74
CA ALA A 33 5.35 -7.78 5.00
C ALA A 33 4.60 -8.90 5.76
N PHE A 34 5.03 -10.14 5.58
CA PHE A 34 4.45 -11.32 6.24
C PHE A 34 5.43 -11.99 7.22
N SER A 35 6.44 -11.25 7.68
CA SER A 35 7.60 -11.78 8.42
C SER A 35 8.35 -12.89 7.62
N ILE A 36 9.37 -13.48 8.23
CA ILE A 36 10.19 -14.56 7.66
C ILE A 36 10.48 -15.63 8.72
N GLY A 37 10.76 -16.86 8.28
CA GLY A 37 11.12 -17.97 9.16
C GLY A 37 9.92 -18.74 9.74
N PRO A 38 10.13 -19.54 10.82
CA PRO A 38 9.14 -20.47 11.37
C PRO A 38 7.93 -19.78 12.03
N ARG A 39 8.02 -18.47 12.27
CA ARG A 39 6.95 -17.61 12.80
C ARG A 39 6.41 -16.64 11.75
N SER A 40 6.64 -16.92 10.47
CA SER A 40 6.03 -16.16 9.38
C SER A 40 4.50 -16.30 9.39
N CYS A 41 3.81 -15.34 8.79
CA CYS A 41 2.36 -15.32 8.75
C CYS A 41 1.82 -16.56 8.01
N ILE A 42 1.09 -17.41 8.73
CA ILE A 42 0.42 -18.60 8.17
C ILE A 42 -0.59 -18.22 7.08
N GLY A 43 -1.17 -17.02 7.18
CA GLY A 43 -2.13 -16.46 6.23
C GLY A 43 -1.50 -15.84 4.98
N LYS A 44 -0.17 -15.84 4.80
CA LYS A 44 0.50 -15.16 3.66
C LYS A 44 -0.11 -15.50 2.31
N LYS A 45 -0.29 -16.80 2.02
CA LYS A 45 -0.83 -17.24 0.72
C LYS A 45 -2.30 -16.84 0.55
N PHE A 46 -3.08 -16.94 1.63
CA PHE A 46 -4.48 -16.57 1.64
C PHE A 46 -4.65 -15.06 1.40
N ALA A 47 -3.97 -14.23 2.18
CA ALA A 47 -4.06 -12.77 2.08
C ALA A 47 -3.61 -12.24 0.71
N LEU A 48 -2.60 -12.86 0.08
CA LEU A 48 -2.20 -12.51 -1.28
C LEU A 48 -3.27 -12.86 -2.31
N ALA A 49 -3.86 -14.05 -2.23
CA ALA A 49 -4.92 -14.45 -3.15
C ALA A 49 -6.18 -13.58 -2.98
N GLU A 50 -6.60 -13.36 -1.73
CA GLU A 50 -7.72 -12.49 -1.38
C GLU A 50 -7.48 -11.06 -1.85
N GLY A 51 -6.31 -10.48 -1.55
CA GLY A 51 -5.98 -9.11 -1.93
C GLY A 51 -5.95 -8.90 -3.44
N VAL A 52 -5.39 -9.84 -4.20
CA VAL A 52 -5.39 -9.78 -5.67
C VAL A 52 -6.80 -9.89 -6.23
N CYS A 53 -7.61 -10.84 -5.72
CA CYS A 53 -9.00 -11.02 -6.13
C CYS A 53 -9.82 -9.74 -5.87
N PHE A 54 -9.72 -9.20 -4.65
CA PHE A 54 -10.39 -7.97 -4.26
C PHE A 54 -10.00 -6.79 -5.15
N LEU A 55 -8.71 -6.54 -5.34
CA LEU A 55 -8.22 -5.42 -6.16
C LEU A 55 -8.63 -5.58 -7.64
N ALA A 56 -8.55 -6.79 -8.18
CA ALA A 56 -8.95 -7.06 -9.56
C ALA A 56 -10.45 -6.80 -9.78
N HIS A 57 -11.31 -7.24 -8.85
CA HIS A 57 -12.75 -6.97 -8.92
C HIS A 57 -13.06 -5.48 -8.73
N LEU A 58 -12.44 -4.84 -7.74
CA LEU A 58 -12.66 -3.43 -7.46
C LEU A 58 -12.29 -2.55 -8.65
N LEU A 59 -11.11 -2.74 -9.24
CA LEU A 59 -10.62 -1.92 -10.35
C LEU A 59 -11.26 -2.26 -11.70
N ARG A 60 -11.86 -3.45 -11.83
CA ARG A 60 -12.64 -3.81 -13.02
C ARG A 60 -14.00 -3.12 -13.02
N ASP A 61 -14.64 -3.03 -11.85
CA ASP A 61 -16.02 -2.59 -11.73
C ASP A 61 -16.15 -1.11 -11.33
N PHE A 62 -15.07 -0.48 -10.85
CA PHE A 62 -15.07 0.92 -10.42
C PHE A 62 -13.82 1.69 -10.85
N GLU A 63 -14.03 2.93 -11.27
CA GLU A 63 -13.04 4.00 -11.29
C GLU A 63 -12.93 4.61 -9.89
N VAL A 64 -11.74 4.55 -9.29
CA VAL A 64 -11.46 5.05 -7.93
C VAL A 64 -10.64 6.33 -8.03
N SER A 65 -11.15 7.42 -7.43
CA SER A 65 -10.48 8.72 -7.41
C SER A 65 -10.55 9.38 -6.03
N PRO A 66 -9.62 10.27 -5.67
CA PRO A 66 -9.70 11.01 -4.40
C PRO A 66 -10.91 11.94 -4.41
N LEU A 67 -11.66 11.99 -3.29
CA LEU A 67 -12.70 13.00 -3.11
C LEU A 67 -12.06 14.31 -2.67
N LEU A 68 -11.95 15.25 -3.60
CA LEU A 68 -11.32 16.55 -3.40
C LEU A 68 -12.28 17.54 -2.71
N GLU A 69 -11.72 18.36 -1.81
CA GLU A 69 -12.42 19.54 -1.30
C GLU A 69 -12.42 20.67 -2.34
N LYS A 70 -13.24 21.71 -2.13
CA LYS A 70 -13.37 22.82 -3.09
C LYS A 70 -12.01 23.53 -3.25
N ASN A 71 -11.49 23.56 -4.47
CA ASN A 71 -10.18 24.11 -4.86
C ASN A 71 -8.96 23.33 -4.35
N GLU A 72 -9.11 22.07 -3.97
CA GLU A 72 -8.00 21.22 -3.56
C GLU A 72 -7.35 20.52 -4.77
N SER A 73 -6.02 20.46 -4.82
CA SER A 73 -5.29 19.63 -5.78
C SER A 73 -5.10 18.20 -5.27
N ILE A 74 -4.70 17.27 -6.15
CA ILE A 74 -4.42 15.88 -5.76
C ILE A 74 -3.27 15.83 -4.74
N GLU A 75 -2.28 16.70 -4.86
CA GLU A 75 -1.16 16.82 -3.93
C GLU A 75 -1.64 17.31 -2.56
N GLY A 76 -2.53 18.32 -2.53
CA GLY A 76 -3.14 18.82 -1.30
C GLY A 76 -3.96 17.73 -0.58
N TRP A 77 -4.72 16.93 -1.34
CA TRP A 77 -5.45 15.79 -0.81
C TRP A 77 -4.51 14.75 -0.19
N LYS A 78 -3.42 14.41 -0.89
CA LYS A 78 -2.42 13.47 -0.38
C LYS A 78 -1.82 13.97 0.92
N GLU A 79 -1.43 15.25 0.99
CA GLU A 79 -0.87 15.83 2.20
C GLU A 79 -1.87 15.78 3.36
N ARG A 80 -3.13 16.18 3.13
CA ARG A 80 -4.19 16.18 4.16
C ARG A 80 -4.51 14.78 4.69
N VAL A 81 -4.54 13.78 3.81
CA VAL A 81 -4.93 12.40 4.17
C VAL A 81 -3.74 11.62 4.73
N LEU A 82 -2.57 11.71 4.11
CA LEU A 82 -1.38 10.94 4.50
C LEU A 82 -0.64 11.54 5.69
N SER A 83 -0.80 12.83 5.99
CA SER A 83 -0.24 13.43 7.23
C SER A 83 -0.95 12.95 8.50
N LYS A 84 -2.20 12.44 8.38
CA LYS A 84 -3.03 11.99 9.50
C LYS A 84 -2.94 10.48 9.72
N VAL A 85 -1.71 9.98 9.90
CA VAL A 85 -1.51 8.59 10.35
C VAL A 85 -1.89 8.50 11.82
N ASP A 86 -2.93 7.73 12.11
CA ASP A 86 -3.33 7.43 13.48
C ASP A 86 -2.43 6.30 13.99
N VAL A 87 -1.53 6.63 14.91
CA VAL A 87 -0.63 5.65 15.54
C VAL A 87 -1.28 5.22 16.85
N LYS A 88 -2.18 4.24 16.76
CA LYS A 88 -2.75 3.53 17.93
C LYS A 88 -2.06 2.18 18.09
N LEU A 89 -2.81 1.09 18.13
CA LEU A 89 -2.27 -0.27 18.14
C LEU A 89 -1.73 -0.69 16.76
N THR A 90 -2.27 -0.10 15.70
CA THR A 90 -1.86 -0.30 14.31
C THR A 90 -1.61 1.07 13.66
N LEU A 91 -0.72 1.10 12.66
CA LEU A 91 -0.58 2.24 11.77
C LEU A 91 -1.75 2.21 10.78
N GLY A 92 -2.61 3.21 10.82
CA GLY A 92 -3.77 3.30 9.95
C GLY A 92 -4.05 4.74 9.51
N LEU A 93 -4.63 4.88 8.32
CA LEU A 93 -5.24 6.13 7.92
C LEU A 93 -6.58 6.26 8.65
N SER A 94 -6.83 7.41 9.26
CA SER A 94 -8.07 7.65 10.01
C SER A 94 -9.27 7.87 9.08
N ASN A 95 -9.11 8.69 8.04
CA ASN A 95 -10.14 8.91 7.02
C ASN A 95 -9.49 9.24 5.67
N ALA A 96 -9.73 8.42 4.66
CA ALA A 96 -9.27 8.61 3.29
C ALA A 96 -10.49 8.66 2.36
N PRO A 97 -11.10 9.84 2.15
CA PRO A 97 -12.34 9.95 1.39
C PRO A 97 -12.06 9.70 -0.10
N LEU A 98 -12.69 8.64 -0.63
CA LEU A 98 -12.57 8.20 -2.02
C LEU A 98 -13.92 8.25 -2.71
N LEU A 99 -13.90 8.59 -3.99
CA LEU A 99 -15.02 8.51 -4.89
C LEU A 99 -14.92 7.21 -5.70
N PHE A 100 -15.98 6.41 -5.67
CA PHE A 100 -16.13 5.21 -6.48
C PHE A 100 -17.18 5.48 -7.55
N LYS A 101 -16.76 5.48 -8.81
CA LYS A 101 -17.65 5.64 -9.95
C LYS A 101 -17.68 4.33 -10.72
N ARG A 102 -18.88 3.84 -11.03
CA ARG A 102 -19.06 2.60 -11.79
C ARG A 102 -18.95 2.86 -13.28
#